data_AF-A0A945GE88-F1
#
_entry.id   AF-A0A945GE88-F1
#
_cell.length_a   1.000
_cell.length_b   1.000
_cell.length_c   1.000
_cell.angle_alpha   90.00
_cell.angle_beta   90.00
_cell.angle_gamma   90.00
#
_symmetry.space_group_name_H-M   'P 1'
#
loop_
_entity.id
_entity.type
_entity.pdbx_description
1 polymer ?
#
loop_
_entity_poly.entity_id
_entity_poly.type
_entity_poly.pdbx_seq_one_letter_code
_entity_poly.pdbx_strand_id
1 'polypeptide(L)'
;MTNELKDNLFVLIKSLTKSEKRQFKLYVGRMESNEDSKFLKLFNQLDKMNIYKEDVIIEKKIVSKVQLSNLKAHLYKQILISLRLNPQHKNVKLHIRSQIDFATILYQKGLYKQSLKILDKAKSFALKYDENTSAYEIVEFEKLIESLYVTSSLSNRTYELVSQTNHLKEQNDINSNLSNISLQLYEKLIKAGYAKSDTESKEIQKFFSQKIQNFKLESLGFREKLIYYQIWVWYSLLVQDFLSSYKYASKWIDTFNKNPEMIKVHPVFYLKGYNFLLEALALIKHPSEFKNRLSDLINSVESSSFPVNQNLNALIFMYKYNNLFNLHVLEGNFRDSIKIVPEVLDGIETNKNFIDHHHIMLLYYKIACMYFTVDDFDNCIKYLSMIMKNKNIKMREDLQCFTRVLNLIAHWEAGIDFNLDKIIKDTYNYLYKMNDLHEVQKTILKYLKGLENIYPGEIKGFLRNLYNELKVYEDDPYEKRAFLYLDIISWLESKISSRPVQEIIKEKALIINKRVR
;
A
#
# COMPACT_ATOMS: atom_id res chain seq x y z
N MET A 1 13.47 18.14 8.09
CA MET A 1 13.85 17.53 9.38
C MET A 1 13.80 16.03 9.23
N THR A 2 14.95 15.37 9.01
CA THR A 2 15.04 13.91 8.87
C THR A 2 16.27 13.43 9.60
N ASN A 3 16.15 13.43 10.93
CA ASN A 3 17.05 12.74 11.85
C ASN A 3 16.28 12.29 13.12
N GLU A 4 14.99 11.97 12.99
CA GLU A 4 14.35 11.10 13.97
C GLU A 4 14.80 9.66 13.66
N LEU A 5 16.03 9.34 14.06
CA LEU A 5 16.49 7.96 14.16
C LEU A 5 15.63 7.27 15.23
N LYS A 6 14.54 6.68 14.73
CA LYS A 6 13.57 5.88 15.45
C LYS A 6 14.28 4.64 16.01
N ASP A 7 14.74 4.73 17.25
CA ASP A 7 15.27 3.58 18.00
C ASP A 7 14.27 2.40 17.89
N ASN A 8 14.74 1.25 17.39
CA ASN A 8 13.87 0.11 17.02
C ASN A 8 13.03 -0.39 18.20
N LEU A 9 13.59 -0.33 19.42
CA LEU A 9 12.88 -0.71 20.63
C LEU A 9 11.79 0.30 20.97
N PHE A 10 12.10 1.60 20.85
CA PHE A 10 11.11 2.65 21.06
C PHE A 10 9.91 2.50 20.10
N VAL A 11 10.17 2.22 18.82
CA VAL A 11 9.10 1.97 17.84
C VAL A 11 8.25 0.77 18.24
N LEU A 12 8.87 -0.36 18.60
CA LEU A 12 8.16 -1.56 19.02
C LEU A 12 7.30 -1.30 20.27
N ILE A 13 7.82 -0.60 21.28
CA ILE A 13 7.05 -0.27 22.50
C ILE A 13 5.85 0.61 22.16
N LYS A 14 6.03 1.58 21.23
CA LYS A 14 4.95 2.47 20.78
C LYS A 14 3.92 1.77 19.91
N SER A 15 4.29 0.69 19.24
CA SER A 15 3.36 -0.17 18.52
C SER A 15 2.61 -1.15 19.44
N LEU A 16 2.83 -1.17 20.75
CA LEU A 16 2.05 -2.05 21.63
C LEU A 16 0.70 -1.43 22.01
N THR A 17 -0.36 -2.24 21.97
CA THR A 17 -1.66 -1.90 22.54
C THR A 17 -1.61 -1.86 24.08
N LYS A 18 -2.59 -1.21 24.72
CA LYS A 18 -2.69 -1.20 26.19
C LYS A 18 -2.75 -2.63 26.77
N SER A 19 -3.42 -3.54 26.07
CA SER A 19 -3.52 -4.97 26.42
C SER A 19 -2.15 -5.65 26.36
N GLU A 20 -1.43 -5.49 25.25
CA GLU A 20 -0.09 -6.08 25.05
C GLU A 20 0.92 -5.54 26.06
N LYS A 21 0.89 -4.24 26.36
CA LYS A 21 1.74 -3.63 27.41
C LYS A 21 1.46 -4.23 28.78
N ARG A 22 0.18 -4.47 29.12
CA ARG A 22 -0.20 -5.12 30.38
C ARG A 22 0.27 -6.57 30.41
N GLN A 23 0.08 -7.33 29.33
CA GLN A 23 0.54 -8.71 29.22
C GLN A 23 2.06 -8.80 29.36
N PHE A 24 2.81 -7.91 28.71
CA PHE A 24 4.26 -7.87 28.83
C PHE A 24 4.71 -7.65 30.29
N LYS A 25 4.09 -6.71 31.01
CA LYS A 25 4.38 -6.47 32.44
C LYS A 25 4.09 -7.70 33.30
N LEU A 26 3.01 -8.43 33.03
CA LEU A 26 2.69 -9.69 33.72
C LEU A 26 3.66 -10.82 33.37
N TYR A 27 4.11 -10.90 32.12
CA TYR A 27 5.09 -11.87 31.65
C TYR A 27 6.43 -11.68 32.37
N VAL A 28 6.93 -10.44 32.45
CA VAL A 28 8.17 -10.11 33.16
C VAL A 28 8.04 -10.36 34.66
N GLY A 29 6.88 -10.04 35.27
CA GLY A 29 6.64 -10.27 36.70
C GLY A 29 6.66 -11.73 37.14
N ARG A 30 6.73 -12.69 36.21
CA ARG A 30 6.85 -14.14 36.48
C ARG A 30 8.29 -14.66 36.40
N MET A 31 9.24 -13.84 35.95
CA MET A 31 10.65 -14.20 35.91
C MET A 31 11.30 -13.85 37.25
N GLU A 32 11.92 -14.82 37.92
CA GLU A 32 12.55 -14.64 39.23
C GLU A 32 13.98 -14.10 39.06
N SER A 33 14.18 -12.80 38.79
CA SER A 33 15.52 -12.19 38.86
C SER A 33 15.55 -10.68 39.18
N ASN A 34 16.63 -10.20 39.82
CA ASN A 34 16.81 -8.79 40.20
C ASN A 34 17.06 -7.83 39.00
N GLU A 35 17.47 -8.35 37.84
CA GLU A 35 17.68 -7.57 36.61
C GLU A 35 16.35 -7.07 36.00
N ASP A 36 15.23 -7.74 36.32
CA ASP A 36 13.87 -7.44 35.85
C ASP A 36 13.37 -6.05 36.26
N SER A 37 13.89 -5.51 37.37
CA SER A 37 13.58 -4.14 37.80
C SER A 37 14.09 -3.08 36.83
N LYS A 38 15.25 -3.28 36.20
CA LYS A 38 15.84 -2.33 35.24
C LYS A 38 15.14 -2.40 33.88
N PHE A 39 14.79 -3.60 33.41
CA PHE A 39 14.04 -3.81 32.18
C PHE A 39 12.65 -3.15 32.24
N LEU A 40 11.91 -3.37 33.34
CA LEU A 40 10.58 -2.80 33.51
C LEU A 40 10.64 -1.27 33.67
N LYS A 41 11.66 -0.74 34.36
CA LYS A 41 11.91 0.71 34.45
C LYS A 41 12.21 1.32 33.08
N LEU A 42 13.07 0.70 32.28
CA LEU A 42 13.37 1.14 30.91
C LEU A 42 12.10 1.11 30.04
N PHE A 43 11.35 0.00 30.06
CA PHE A 43 10.10 -0.14 29.31
C PHE A 43 9.10 0.96 29.67
N ASN A 44 8.83 1.17 30.96
CA ASN A 44 7.91 2.20 31.44
C ASN A 44 8.37 3.61 31.06
N GLN A 45 9.69 3.85 31.04
CA GLN A 45 10.24 5.14 30.66
C GLN A 45 10.07 5.40 29.15
N LEU A 46 10.40 4.42 28.31
CA LEU A 46 10.20 4.50 26.86
C LEU A 46 8.72 4.59 26.48
N ASP A 47 7.84 3.89 27.21
CA ASP A 47 6.39 3.97 27.00
C ASP A 47 5.83 5.37 27.29
N LYS A 48 6.38 6.10 28.27
CA LYS A 48 5.98 7.47 28.62
C LYS A 48 6.53 8.54 27.68
N MET A 49 7.65 8.30 27.00
CA MET A 49 8.30 9.29 26.12
C MET A 49 7.53 9.49 24.82
N ASN A 50 7.32 10.73 24.37
CA ASN A 50 6.73 10.99 23.05
C ASN A 50 7.76 10.93 21.92
N ILE A 51 8.98 11.38 22.22
CA ILE A 51 10.11 11.41 21.30
C ILE A 51 11.25 10.68 22.00
N TYR A 52 11.95 9.82 21.25
CA TYR A 52 13.11 9.11 21.77
C TYR A 52 14.24 10.09 22.12
N LYS A 53 14.66 10.10 23.39
CA LYS A 53 15.79 10.91 23.88
C LYS A 53 16.62 10.07 24.83
N GLU A 54 17.82 9.69 24.39
CA GLU A 54 18.73 8.83 25.17
C GLU A 54 19.17 9.50 26.48
N ASP A 55 19.43 10.81 26.45
CA ASP A 55 19.92 11.57 27.61
C ASP A 55 18.98 11.46 28.81
N VAL A 56 17.67 11.52 28.57
CA VAL A 56 16.63 11.41 29.61
C VAL A 56 16.64 10.02 30.28
N ILE A 57 17.06 8.97 29.58
CA ILE A 57 17.19 7.61 30.13
C ILE A 57 18.40 7.54 31.07
N ILE A 58 19.50 8.17 30.66
CA ILE A 58 20.77 8.20 31.42
C ILE A 58 20.63 9.07 32.67
N GLU A 59 20.00 10.24 32.56
CA GLU A 59 19.74 11.16 33.67
C GLU A 59 18.93 10.52 34.80
N LYS A 60 17.97 9.64 34.45
CA LYS A 60 17.19 8.87 35.43
C LYS A 60 17.97 7.75 36.13
N LYS A 61 19.26 7.55 35.80
CA LYS A 61 20.15 6.53 36.37
C LYS A 61 19.56 5.12 36.33
N ILE A 62 18.75 4.81 35.32
CA ILE A 62 18.16 3.47 35.12
C ILE A 62 19.27 2.47 34.74
N VAL A 63 20.18 2.91 33.87
CA VAL A 63 21.35 2.15 33.39
C VAL A 63 22.49 3.10 33.03
N SER A 64 23.73 2.59 33.03
CA SER A 64 24.86 3.32 32.46
C SER A 64 24.80 3.31 30.93
N LYS A 65 25.49 4.26 30.28
CA LYS A 65 25.57 4.35 28.81
C LYS A 65 26.08 3.05 28.17
N VAL A 66 27.03 2.38 28.82
CA VAL A 66 27.60 1.09 28.37
C VAL A 66 26.56 -0.04 28.45
N GLN A 67 25.74 -0.06 29.50
CA GLN A 67 24.73 -1.11 29.71
C GLN A 67 23.47 -0.92 28.86
N LEU A 68 23.19 0.31 28.42
CA LEU A 68 21.95 0.65 27.73
C LEU A 68 21.74 -0.15 26.44
N SER A 69 22.78 -0.32 25.60
CA SER A 69 22.66 -1.06 24.34
C SER A 69 22.23 -2.52 24.58
N ASN A 70 22.91 -3.22 25.50
CA ASN A 70 22.59 -4.60 25.87
C ASN A 70 21.19 -4.71 26.48
N LEU A 71 20.82 -3.76 27.36
CA LEU A 71 19.51 -3.72 27.97
C LEU A 71 18.41 -3.52 26.92
N LYS A 72 18.62 -2.65 25.92
CA LYS A 72 17.69 -2.44 24.82
C LYS A 72 17.49 -3.70 23.99
N ALA A 73 18.58 -4.36 23.60
CA ALA A 73 18.54 -5.59 22.80
C ALA A 73 17.81 -6.73 23.54
N HIS A 74 18.09 -6.89 24.84
CA HIS A 74 17.40 -7.88 25.65
C HIS A 74 15.92 -7.55 25.83
N LEU A 75 15.58 -6.28 26.13
CA LEU A 75 14.18 -5.85 26.26
C LEU A 75 13.39 -6.07 24.96
N TYR A 76 13.99 -5.76 23.81
CA TYR A 76 13.40 -6.01 22.50
C TYR A 76 13.07 -7.50 22.31
N LYS A 77 14.03 -8.39 22.62
CA LYS A 77 13.83 -9.85 22.54
C LYS A 77 12.71 -10.33 23.46
N GLN A 78 12.67 -9.85 24.72
CA GLN A 78 11.64 -10.26 25.67
C GLN A 78 10.24 -9.80 25.28
N ILE A 79 10.10 -8.59 24.70
CA ILE A 79 8.83 -8.13 24.17
C ILE A 79 8.35 -9.07 23.05
N LEU A 80 9.22 -9.42 22.10
CA LEU A 80 8.86 -10.34 21.02
C LEU A 80 8.44 -11.73 21.52
N ILE A 81 9.12 -12.28 22.53
CA ILE A 81 8.74 -13.56 23.15
C ILE A 81 7.35 -13.45 23.80
N SER A 82 7.11 -12.37 24.56
CA SER A 82 5.82 -12.14 25.20
C SER A 82 4.67 -12.03 24.18
N LEU A 83 4.91 -11.32 23.07
CA LEU A 83 3.94 -11.21 21.96
C LEU A 83 3.71 -12.57 21.28
N ARG A 84 4.74 -13.38 21.05
CA ARG A 84 4.59 -14.73 20.47
C ARG A 84 3.67 -15.61 21.32
N LEU A 85 3.65 -15.43 22.64
CA LEU A 85 2.80 -16.17 23.57
C LEU A 85 1.36 -15.63 23.64
N ASN A 86 1.08 -14.44 23.11
CA ASN A 86 -0.26 -13.86 23.13
C ASN A 86 -1.21 -14.60 22.16
N PRO A 87 -2.36 -15.11 22.63
CA PRO A 87 -3.38 -15.70 21.76
C PRO A 87 -3.86 -14.77 20.63
N GLN A 88 -3.84 -13.45 20.82
CA GLN A 88 -4.25 -12.46 19.82
C GLN A 88 -3.32 -12.43 18.59
N HIS A 89 -2.09 -12.91 18.71
CA HIS A 89 -1.13 -13.00 17.60
C HIS A 89 -1.08 -14.38 16.95
N LYS A 90 -2.03 -15.27 17.24
CA LYS A 90 -2.13 -16.57 16.56
C LYS A 90 -2.38 -16.37 15.07
N ASN A 91 -1.34 -16.62 14.28
CA ASN A 91 -1.40 -16.71 12.83
C ASN A 91 -1.18 -18.17 12.40
N VAL A 92 -1.77 -18.58 11.28
CA VAL A 92 -1.57 -19.91 10.64
C VAL A 92 -0.08 -20.29 10.61
N LYS A 93 0.80 -19.40 10.14
CA LYS A 93 2.25 -19.65 10.05
C LYS A 93 2.90 -19.89 11.41
N LEU A 94 2.53 -19.09 12.41
CA LEU A 94 3.07 -19.24 13.77
C LEU A 94 2.59 -20.54 14.41
N HIS A 95 1.34 -20.94 14.14
CA HIS A 95 0.81 -22.21 14.61
C HIS A 95 1.58 -23.39 14.01
N ILE A 96 1.76 -23.41 12.67
CA ILE A 96 2.49 -24.48 11.97
C ILE A 96 3.92 -24.58 12.49
N ARG A 97 4.65 -23.46 12.57
CA ARG A 97 6.03 -23.42 13.12
C ARG A 97 6.10 -23.95 14.55
N SER A 98 5.13 -23.58 15.39
CA SER A 98 5.08 -24.10 16.75
C SER A 98 4.87 -25.62 16.80
N GLN A 99 4.11 -26.20 15.87
CA GLN A 99 3.96 -27.66 15.79
C GLN A 99 5.26 -28.33 15.33
N ILE A 100 5.97 -27.74 14.38
CA ILE A 100 7.30 -28.23 13.93
C ILE A 100 8.30 -28.16 15.10
N ASP A 101 8.31 -27.08 15.88
CA ASP A 101 9.14 -26.95 17.09
C ASP A 101 8.83 -28.07 18.10
N PHE A 102 7.55 -28.35 18.37
CA PHE A 102 7.13 -29.43 19.28
C PHE A 102 7.51 -30.81 18.74
N ALA A 103 7.33 -31.05 17.44
CA ALA A 103 7.76 -32.29 16.79
C ALA A 103 9.27 -32.49 16.91
N THR A 104 10.05 -31.41 16.77
CA THR A 104 11.51 -31.41 16.95
C THR A 104 11.92 -31.78 18.37
N ILE A 105 11.27 -31.21 19.37
CA ILE A 105 11.54 -31.53 20.78
C ILE A 105 11.24 -33.00 21.08
N LEU A 106 10.11 -33.53 20.59
CA LEU A 106 9.74 -34.93 20.78
C LEU A 106 10.72 -35.87 20.07
N TYR A 107 11.14 -35.52 18.86
CA TYR A 107 12.15 -36.24 18.10
C TYR A 107 13.48 -36.32 18.87
N GLN A 108 13.97 -35.19 19.39
CA GLN A 108 15.20 -35.13 20.19
C GLN A 108 15.10 -35.95 21.49
N LYS A 109 13.90 -36.16 22.02
CA LYS A 109 13.64 -37.03 23.18
C LYS A 109 13.44 -38.51 22.80
N GLY A 110 13.59 -38.89 21.53
CA GLY A 110 13.36 -40.26 21.05
C GLY A 110 11.88 -40.66 20.92
N LEU A 111 10.95 -39.72 21.08
CA LEU A 111 9.50 -39.97 21.04
C LEU A 111 8.96 -39.91 19.60
N TYR A 112 9.50 -40.74 18.70
CA TYR A 112 9.26 -40.67 17.25
C TYR A 112 7.78 -40.76 16.84
N LYS A 113 7.04 -41.72 17.40
CA LYS A 113 5.60 -41.88 17.10
C LYS A 113 4.78 -40.64 17.49
N GLN A 114 5.16 -39.97 18.58
CA GLN A 114 4.49 -38.75 19.02
C GLN A 114 4.86 -37.57 18.11
N SER A 115 6.13 -37.48 17.70
CA SER A 115 6.61 -36.49 16.73
C SER A 115 5.86 -36.61 15.40
N LEU A 116 5.81 -37.81 14.81
CA LEU A 116 5.07 -38.08 13.56
C LEU A 116 3.58 -37.71 13.67
N LYS A 117 2.93 -37.97 14.81
CA LYS A 117 1.52 -37.60 15.02
C LYS A 117 1.29 -36.08 15.03
N ILE A 118 2.27 -35.30 15.53
CA ILE A 118 2.21 -33.84 15.46
C ILE A 118 2.45 -33.36 14.01
N LEU A 119 3.45 -33.94 13.34
CA LEU A 119 3.78 -33.61 11.95
C LEU A 119 2.60 -33.87 11.01
N ASP A 120 1.92 -35.00 11.12
CA ASP A 120 0.77 -35.34 10.28
C ASP A 120 -0.37 -34.30 10.42
N LYS A 121 -0.73 -33.94 11.66
CA LYS A 121 -1.72 -32.88 11.93
C LYS A 121 -1.27 -31.52 11.40
N ALA A 122 0.00 -31.17 11.60
CA ALA A 122 0.56 -29.91 11.13
C ALA A 122 0.56 -29.84 9.60
N LYS A 123 0.84 -30.95 8.91
CA LYS A 123 0.82 -31.09 7.46
C LYS A 123 -0.58 -30.87 6.91
N SER A 124 -1.59 -31.57 7.44
CA SER A 124 -2.99 -31.37 7.03
C SER A 124 -3.43 -29.91 7.22
N PHE A 125 -3.02 -29.28 8.31
CA PHE A 125 -3.30 -27.88 8.59
C PHE A 125 -2.57 -26.94 7.60
N ALA A 126 -1.30 -27.21 7.28
CA ALA A 126 -0.54 -26.45 6.29
C ALA A 126 -1.17 -26.54 4.89
N LEU A 127 -1.55 -27.74 4.45
CA LEU A 127 -2.21 -27.96 3.15
C LEU A 127 -3.58 -27.28 3.08
N LYS A 128 -4.37 -27.31 4.17
CA LYS A 128 -5.67 -26.61 4.25
C LYS A 128 -5.55 -25.10 3.97
N TYR A 129 -4.45 -24.49 4.40
CA TYR A 129 -4.20 -23.04 4.24
C TYR A 129 -3.17 -22.72 3.16
N ASP A 130 -2.88 -23.67 2.26
CA ASP A 130 -1.98 -23.50 1.11
C ASP A 130 -0.56 -23.03 1.52
N GLU A 131 -0.08 -23.48 2.68
CA GLU A 131 1.27 -23.26 3.19
C GLU A 131 2.23 -24.34 2.68
N ASN A 132 2.34 -24.46 1.35
CA ASN A 132 3.06 -25.55 0.66
C ASN A 132 4.55 -25.64 1.05
N THR A 133 5.19 -24.51 1.37
CA THR A 133 6.58 -24.50 1.85
C THR A 133 6.74 -25.15 3.22
N SER A 134 5.83 -24.86 4.17
CA SER A 134 5.86 -25.51 5.48
C SER A 134 5.40 -26.96 5.41
N ALA A 135 4.44 -27.29 4.53
CA ALA A 135 4.07 -28.67 4.27
C ALA A 135 5.27 -29.47 3.73
N TYR A 136 6.07 -28.88 2.83
CA TYR A 136 7.29 -29.49 2.31
C TYR A 136 8.32 -29.76 3.42
N GLU A 137 8.58 -28.76 4.27
CA GLU A 137 9.46 -28.90 5.45
C GLU A 137 9.00 -30.04 6.38
N ILE A 138 7.69 -30.14 6.62
CA ILE A 138 7.10 -31.20 7.45
C ILE A 138 7.33 -32.58 6.81
N VAL A 139 7.10 -32.74 5.51
CA VAL A 139 7.30 -34.03 4.81
C VAL A 139 8.78 -34.43 4.81
N GLU A 140 9.71 -33.48 4.63
CA GLU A 140 11.14 -33.77 4.76
C GLU A 140 11.51 -34.21 6.19
N PHE A 141 10.87 -33.63 7.21
CA PHE A 141 11.07 -34.07 8.58
C PHE A 141 10.48 -35.48 8.82
N GLU A 142 9.31 -35.79 8.28
CA GLU A 142 8.76 -37.15 8.31
C GLU A 142 9.72 -38.17 7.67
N LYS A 143 10.27 -37.85 6.48
CA LYS A 143 11.28 -38.70 5.81
C LYS A 143 12.53 -38.92 6.67
N LEU A 144 13.01 -37.88 7.35
CA LEU A 144 14.14 -38.00 8.26
C LEU A 144 13.85 -39.00 9.39
N ILE A 145 12.66 -38.94 10.00
CA ILE A 145 12.26 -39.88 11.05
C ILE A 145 12.16 -41.31 10.49
N GLU A 146 11.50 -41.50 9.35
CA GLU A 146 11.33 -42.82 8.72
C GLU A 146 12.67 -43.45 8.30
N SER A 147 13.65 -42.64 7.88
CA SER A 147 14.97 -43.14 7.49
C SER A 147 15.79 -43.68 8.68
N LEU A 148 15.50 -43.23 9.90
CA LEU A 148 16.23 -43.57 11.12
C LEU A 148 15.47 -44.54 12.03
N TYR A 149 14.16 -44.70 11.85
CA TYR A 149 13.31 -45.53 12.69
C TYR A 149 12.39 -46.40 11.85
N VAL A 150 12.50 -47.73 12.02
CA VAL A 150 11.63 -48.73 11.38
C VAL A 150 10.20 -48.56 11.91
N THR A 151 9.38 -47.77 11.24
CA THR A 151 7.93 -47.79 11.48
C THR A 151 7.34 -49.06 10.86
N SER A 152 6.32 -49.63 11.51
CA SER A 152 5.74 -50.94 11.13
C SER A 152 5.00 -50.95 9.78
N SER A 153 5.09 -49.87 8.99
CA SER A 153 4.29 -49.57 7.79
C SER A 153 5.14 -49.18 6.56
N LEU A 154 6.34 -49.75 6.45
CA LEU A 154 7.41 -49.31 5.53
C LEU A 154 7.08 -49.32 4.02
N SER A 155 6.25 -50.24 3.53
CA SER A 155 6.11 -50.43 2.07
C SER A 155 5.33 -49.31 1.39
N ASN A 156 4.16 -48.89 1.90
CA ASN A 156 3.35 -47.85 1.25
C ASN A 156 3.77 -46.43 1.65
N ARG A 157 4.23 -46.23 2.90
CA ARG A 157 4.54 -44.90 3.43
C ARG A 157 5.69 -44.22 2.68
N THR A 158 6.70 -44.98 2.27
CA THR A 158 7.85 -44.46 1.53
C THR A 158 7.42 -43.85 0.19
N TYR A 159 6.59 -44.56 -0.58
CA TYR A 159 6.07 -44.05 -1.86
C TYR A 159 5.18 -42.82 -1.68
N GLU A 160 4.34 -42.79 -0.65
CA GLU A 160 3.51 -41.63 -0.31
C GLU A 160 4.37 -40.39 -0.03
N LEU A 161 5.40 -40.51 0.81
CA LEU A 161 6.28 -39.39 1.16
C LEU A 161 7.05 -38.87 -0.06
N VAL A 162 7.57 -39.76 -0.91
CA VAL A 162 8.26 -39.36 -2.16
C VAL A 162 7.31 -38.62 -3.10
N SER A 163 6.09 -39.13 -3.28
CA SER A 163 5.06 -38.49 -4.10
C SER A 163 4.69 -37.10 -3.56
N GLN A 164 4.45 -36.99 -2.25
CA GLN A 164 4.14 -35.73 -1.57
C GLN A 164 5.27 -34.71 -1.69
N THR A 165 6.53 -35.11 -1.45
CA THR A 165 7.70 -34.25 -1.61
C THR A 165 7.78 -33.70 -3.04
N ASN A 166 7.65 -34.55 -4.05
CA ASN A 166 7.76 -34.14 -5.45
C ASN A 166 6.65 -33.16 -5.85
N HIS A 167 5.41 -33.46 -5.45
CA HIS A 167 4.28 -32.57 -5.71
C HIS A 167 4.44 -31.20 -5.03
N LEU A 168 4.82 -31.18 -3.75
CA LEU A 168 5.04 -29.94 -3.01
C LEU A 168 6.22 -29.13 -3.54
N LYS A 169 7.27 -29.81 -4.01
CA LYS A 169 8.40 -29.16 -4.68
C LYS A 169 7.93 -28.43 -5.94
N GLU A 170 7.16 -29.11 -6.80
CA GLU A 170 6.61 -28.51 -8.03
C GLU A 170 5.72 -27.30 -7.73
N GLN A 171 4.83 -27.38 -6.74
CA GLN A 171 3.98 -26.26 -6.32
C GLN A 171 4.82 -25.07 -5.80
N ASN A 172 5.85 -25.34 -4.98
CA ASN A 172 6.76 -24.30 -4.50
C ASN A 172 7.55 -23.65 -5.65
N ASP A 173 7.98 -24.42 -6.66
CA ASP A 173 8.67 -23.90 -7.84
C ASP A 173 7.75 -22.98 -8.66
N ILE A 174 6.49 -23.37 -8.87
CA ILE A 174 5.47 -22.55 -9.54
C ILE A 174 5.24 -21.24 -8.77
N ASN A 175 5.01 -21.33 -7.46
CA ASN A 175 4.78 -20.17 -6.60
C ASN A 175 5.98 -19.21 -6.60
N SER A 176 7.21 -19.75 -6.50
CA SER A 176 8.45 -18.97 -6.57
C SER A 176 8.56 -18.22 -7.89
N ASN A 177 8.35 -18.91 -9.02
CA ASN A 177 8.40 -18.31 -10.35
C ASN A 177 7.37 -17.18 -10.51
N LEU A 178 6.11 -17.42 -10.13
CA LEU A 178 5.05 -16.40 -10.19
C LEU A 178 5.37 -15.21 -9.28
N SER A 179 5.82 -15.45 -8.04
CA SER A 179 6.16 -14.38 -7.10
C SER A 179 7.31 -13.49 -7.61
N ASN A 180 8.31 -14.08 -8.24
CA ASN A 180 9.43 -13.36 -8.85
C ASN A 180 8.96 -12.48 -10.02
N ILE A 181 8.10 -13.00 -10.89
CA ILE A 181 7.52 -12.23 -12.00
C ILE A 181 6.67 -11.08 -11.46
N SER A 182 5.80 -11.36 -10.49
CA SER A 182 4.97 -10.33 -9.85
C SER A 182 5.81 -9.22 -9.23
N LEU A 183 6.91 -9.56 -8.54
CA LEU A 183 7.79 -8.57 -7.93
C LEU A 183 8.48 -7.69 -8.98
N GLN A 184 8.97 -8.28 -10.07
CA GLN A 184 9.62 -7.55 -11.17
C GLN A 184 8.65 -6.59 -11.88
N LEU A 185 7.42 -7.03 -12.14
CA LEU A 185 6.38 -6.17 -12.72
C LEU A 185 5.95 -5.05 -11.76
N TYR A 186 5.79 -5.38 -10.48
CA TYR A 186 5.43 -4.39 -9.46
C TYR A 186 6.53 -3.35 -9.23
N GLU A 187 7.81 -3.76 -9.28
CA GLU A 187 8.95 -2.84 -9.26
C GLU A 187 8.93 -1.88 -10.45
N LYS A 188 8.70 -2.40 -11.67
CA LYS A 188 8.54 -1.56 -12.87
C LYS A 188 7.40 -0.55 -12.71
N LEU A 189 6.24 -1.01 -12.21
CA LEU A 189 5.08 -0.15 -11.96
C LEU A 189 5.38 0.96 -10.94
N ILE A 190 6.12 0.66 -9.88
CA ILE A 190 6.48 1.67 -8.87
C ILE A 190 7.49 2.68 -9.42
N LYS A 191 8.50 2.23 -10.18
CA LYS A 191 9.60 3.10 -10.65
C LYS A 191 9.23 3.96 -11.85
N ALA A 192 8.61 3.36 -12.87
CA ALA A 192 8.27 4.04 -14.13
C ALA A 192 6.81 4.54 -14.15
N GLY A 193 5.92 3.92 -13.35
CA GLY A 193 4.48 4.07 -13.51
C GLY A 193 4.00 3.28 -14.72
N TYR A 194 3.08 3.84 -15.49
CA TYR A 194 2.63 3.27 -16.76
C TYR A 194 3.70 3.43 -17.85
N ALA A 195 3.66 2.55 -18.86
CA ALA A 195 4.49 2.68 -20.05
C ALA A 195 4.28 4.07 -20.68
N LYS A 196 5.37 4.71 -21.08
CA LYS A 196 5.39 6.09 -21.61
C LYS A 196 5.60 6.16 -23.12
N SER A 197 5.92 5.03 -23.74
CA SER A 197 6.18 4.93 -25.16
C SER A 197 5.80 3.55 -25.70
N ASP A 198 5.64 3.46 -27.02
CA ASP A 198 5.42 2.19 -27.71
C ASP A 198 6.59 1.21 -27.51
N THR A 199 7.81 1.72 -27.39
CA THR A 199 9.00 0.89 -27.17
C THR A 199 8.95 0.21 -25.80
N GLU A 200 8.67 0.97 -24.74
CA GLU A 200 8.52 0.46 -23.38
C GLU A 200 7.34 -0.51 -23.28
N SER A 201 6.21 -0.18 -23.91
CA SER A 201 5.03 -1.05 -23.95
C SER A 201 5.33 -2.41 -24.59
N LYS A 202 6.03 -2.42 -25.74
CA LYS A 202 6.45 -3.66 -26.42
C LYS A 202 7.45 -4.48 -25.59
N GLU A 203 8.37 -3.84 -24.89
CA GLU A 203 9.31 -4.52 -23.99
C GLU A 203 8.58 -5.22 -22.83
N ILE A 204 7.61 -4.53 -22.22
CA ILE A 204 6.79 -5.08 -21.14
C ILE A 204 5.94 -6.25 -21.65
N GLN A 205 5.32 -6.12 -22.82
CA GLN A 205 4.55 -7.19 -23.45
C GLN A 205 5.39 -8.42 -23.79
N LYS A 206 6.60 -8.22 -24.33
CA LYS A 206 7.54 -9.31 -24.62
C LYS A 206 7.96 -10.02 -23.33
N PHE A 207 8.33 -9.26 -22.30
CA PHE A 207 8.69 -9.83 -21.00
C PHE A 207 7.54 -10.64 -20.40
N PHE A 208 6.32 -10.08 -20.40
CA PHE A 208 5.14 -10.72 -19.83
C PHE A 208 4.78 -12.01 -20.58
N SER A 209 4.66 -11.94 -21.91
CA SER A 209 4.28 -13.10 -22.73
C SER A 209 5.26 -14.27 -22.58
N GLN A 210 6.58 -14.01 -22.61
CA GLN A 210 7.60 -15.04 -22.42
C GLN A 210 7.53 -15.72 -21.06
N LYS A 211 7.18 -14.96 -20.01
CA LYS A 211 7.19 -15.47 -18.63
C LYS A 211 5.89 -16.19 -18.24
N ILE A 212 4.75 -15.85 -18.85
CA ILE A 212 3.43 -16.36 -18.42
C ILE A 212 2.95 -17.59 -19.19
N GLN A 213 3.51 -17.89 -20.36
CA GLN A 213 3.00 -18.89 -21.32
C GLN A 213 2.83 -20.33 -20.78
N ASN A 214 3.51 -20.69 -19.69
CA ASN A 214 3.58 -22.08 -19.21
C ASN A 214 2.67 -22.39 -18.01
N PHE A 215 1.90 -21.43 -17.50
CA PHE A 215 1.06 -21.65 -16.33
C PHE A 215 -0.37 -22.05 -16.71
N LYS A 216 -0.80 -23.24 -16.30
CA LYS A 216 -2.18 -23.72 -16.43
C LYS A 216 -2.95 -23.34 -15.16
N LEU A 217 -4.03 -22.58 -15.31
CA LEU A 217 -4.80 -22.05 -14.18
C LEU A 217 -5.47 -23.15 -13.34
N GLU A 218 -5.79 -24.28 -13.95
CA GLU A 218 -6.46 -25.41 -13.33
C GLU A 218 -5.56 -26.14 -12.33
N SER A 219 -4.24 -26.13 -12.54
CA SER A 219 -3.27 -26.80 -11.67
C SER A 219 -2.78 -25.93 -10.50
N LEU A 220 -3.25 -24.68 -10.41
CA LEU A 220 -2.81 -23.71 -9.40
C LEU A 220 -3.63 -23.81 -8.11
N GLY A 221 -2.93 -23.73 -6.97
CA GLY A 221 -3.51 -23.53 -5.65
C GLY A 221 -4.10 -22.13 -5.47
N PHE A 222 -4.48 -21.80 -4.24
CA PHE A 222 -5.09 -20.50 -3.93
C PHE A 222 -4.07 -19.37 -4.13
N ARG A 223 -2.86 -19.53 -3.61
CA ARG A 223 -1.79 -18.53 -3.65
C ARG A 223 -1.27 -18.30 -5.06
N GLU A 224 -1.07 -19.38 -5.81
CA GLU A 224 -0.57 -19.28 -7.18
C GLU A 224 -1.62 -18.60 -8.06
N LYS A 225 -2.92 -18.89 -7.89
CA LYS A 225 -4.02 -18.14 -8.58
C LYS A 225 -4.02 -16.67 -8.19
N LEU A 226 -3.88 -16.37 -6.91
CA LEU A 226 -3.82 -15.00 -6.39
C LEU A 226 -2.67 -14.21 -7.03
N ILE A 227 -1.45 -14.76 -7.03
CA ILE A 227 -0.28 -14.10 -7.62
C ILE A 227 -0.42 -14.02 -9.14
N TYR A 228 -0.95 -15.05 -9.78
CA TYR A 228 -1.22 -15.03 -11.22
C TYR A 228 -2.13 -13.86 -11.61
N TYR A 229 -3.22 -13.63 -10.87
CA TYR A 229 -4.09 -12.47 -11.12
C TYR A 229 -3.41 -11.14 -10.79
N GLN A 230 -2.55 -11.08 -9.78
CA GLN A 230 -1.72 -9.89 -9.50
C GLN A 230 -0.80 -9.54 -10.67
N ILE A 231 -0.10 -10.51 -11.24
CA ILE A 231 0.76 -10.32 -12.42
C ILE A 231 -0.05 -9.69 -13.56
N TRP A 232 -1.24 -10.22 -13.83
CA TRP A 232 -2.13 -9.65 -14.85
C TRP A 232 -2.56 -8.22 -14.53
N VAL A 233 -2.91 -7.91 -13.28
CA VAL A 233 -3.25 -6.53 -12.87
C VAL A 233 -2.05 -5.60 -13.09
N TRP A 234 -0.83 -5.99 -12.68
CA TRP A 234 0.37 -5.20 -12.88
C TRP A 234 0.66 -4.96 -14.36
N TYR A 235 0.61 -6.02 -15.15
CA TYR A 235 0.80 -5.94 -16.59
C TYR A 235 -0.23 -5.02 -17.24
N SER A 236 -1.51 -5.23 -16.96
CA SER A 236 -2.61 -4.43 -17.51
C SER A 236 -2.50 -2.95 -17.13
N LEU A 237 -2.10 -2.64 -15.90
CA LEU A 237 -1.81 -1.26 -15.50
C LEU A 237 -0.63 -0.69 -16.31
N LEU A 238 0.49 -1.42 -16.40
CA LEU A 238 1.67 -0.98 -17.14
C LEU A 238 1.37 -0.63 -18.60
N VAL A 239 0.59 -1.47 -19.30
CA VAL A 239 0.20 -1.23 -20.70
C VAL A 239 -1.09 -0.40 -20.86
N GLN A 240 -1.65 0.10 -19.74
CA GLN A 240 -2.86 0.92 -19.69
C GLN A 240 -4.14 0.24 -20.24
N ASP A 241 -4.19 -1.09 -20.20
CA ASP A 241 -5.40 -1.87 -20.46
C ASP A 241 -6.25 -1.95 -19.18
N PHE A 242 -6.98 -0.88 -18.89
CA PHE A 242 -7.78 -0.77 -17.66
C PHE A 242 -8.92 -1.78 -17.61
N LEU A 243 -9.49 -2.17 -18.76
CA LEU A 243 -10.54 -3.20 -18.84
C LEU A 243 -10.01 -4.56 -18.37
N SER A 244 -8.82 -4.97 -18.83
CA SER A 244 -8.18 -6.18 -18.32
C SER A 244 -7.80 -6.03 -16.84
N SER A 245 -7.33 -4.86 -16.41
CA SER A 245 -7.05 -4.59 -14.98
C SER A 245 -8.29 -4.85 -14.12
N TYR A 246 -9.45 -4.32 -14.51
CA TYR A 246 -10.73 -4.57 -13.84
C TYR A 246 -11.11 -6.07 -13.84
N LYS A 247 -11.00 -6.74 -14.99
CA LYS A 247 -11.30 -8.18 -15.11
C LYS A 247 -10.46 -9.03 -14.16
N TYR A 248 -9.15 -8.80 -14.11
CA TYR A 248 -8.24 -9.60 -13.28
C TYR A 248 -8.27 -9.20 -11.80
N ALA A 249 -8.49 -7.92 -11.47
CA ALA A 249 -8.75 -7.48 -10.10
C ALA A 249 -10.06 -8.07 -9.55
N SER A 250 -11.10 -8.17 -10.38
CA SER A 250 -12.36 -8.86 -10.01
C SER A 250 -12.11 -10.34 -9.73
N LYS A 251 -11.37 -11.04 -10.61
CA LYS A 251 -10.99 -12.45 -10.40
C LYS A 251 -10.14 -12.67 -9.14
N TRP A 252 -9.25 -11.72 -8.81
CA TRP A 252 -8.51 -11.72 -7.56
C TRP A 252 -9.49 -11.71 -6.37
N ILE A 253 -10.43 -10.76 -6.32
CA ILE A 253 -11.42 -10.70 -5.24
C ILE A 253 -12.32 -11.95 -5.22
N ASP A 254 -12.75 -12.44 -6.38
CA ASP A 254 -13.55 -13.67 -6.47
C ASP A 254 -12.83 -14.90 -5.92
N THR A 255 -11.50 -14.94 -6.00
CA THR A 255 -10.70 -16.02 -5.40
C THR A 255 -10.84 -16.04 -3.89
N PHE A 256 -10.91 -14.87 -3.25
CA PHE A 256 -11.21 -14.76 -1.82
C PHE A 256 -12.67 -15.06 -1.50
N ASN A 257 -13.61 -14.60 -2.34
CA ASN A 257 -15.04 -14.86 -2.14
C ASN A 257 -15.35 -16.37 -2.20
N LYS A 258 -14.67 -17.13 -3.06
CA LYS A 258 -14.76 -18.59 -3.13
C LYS A 258 -14.11 -19.29 -1.93
N ASN A 259 -13.11 -18.66 -1.31
CA ASN A 259 -12.36 -19.21 -0.17
C ASN A 259 -12.31 -18.21 1.01
N PRO A 260 -13.44 -17.90 1.69
CA PRO A 260 -13.50 -16.80 2.67
C PRO A 260 -12.54 -16.93 3.86
N GLU A 261 -12.21 -18.16 4.27
CA GLU A 261 -11.22 -18.44 5.32
C GLU A 261 -9.84 -17.81 5.00
N MET A 262 -9.50 -17.71 3.72
CA MET A 262 -8.23 -17.13 3.27
C MET A 262 -8.17 -15.61 3.47
N ILE A 263 -9.29 -14.92 3.68
CA ILE A 263 -9.31 -13.49 4.01
C ILE A 263 -8.58 -13.25 5.34
N LYS A 264 -8.78 -14.13 6.33
CA LYS A 264 -8.09 -14.04 7.63
C LYS A 264 -6.60 -14.36 7.52
N VAL A 265 -6.22 -15.22 6.58
CA VAL A 265 -4.82 -15.63 6.35
C VAL A 265 -4.06 -14.56 5.56
N HIS A 266 -4.70 -13.97 4.56
CA HIS A 266 -4.11 -13.03 3.61
C HIS A 266 -4.84 -11.67 3.54
N PRO A 267 -5.13 -11.01 4.68
CA PRO A 267 -5.97 -9.80 4.70
C PRO A 267 -5.34 -8.63 3.96
N VAL A 268 -4.01 -8.51 3.97
CA VAL A 268 -3.29 -7.46 3.22
C VAL A 268 -3.52 -7.62 1.71
N PHE A 269 -3.51 -8.84 1.20
CA PHE A 269 -3.75 -9.09 -0.23
C PHE A 269 -5.22 -8.89 -0.60
N TYR A 270 -6.15 -9.20 0.30
CA TYR A 270 -7.56 -8.88 0.10
C TYR A 270 -7.79 -7.37 -0.05
N LEU A 271 -7.26 -6.58 0.90
CA LEU A 271 -7.33 -5.12 0.88
C LEU A 271 -6.68 -4.52 -0.38
N LYS A 272 -5.50 -5.01 -0.77
CA LYS A 272 -4.83 -4.59 -2.01
C LYS A 272 -5.66 -4.89 -3.25
N GLY A 273 -6.28 -6.07 -3.33
CA GLY A 273 -7.13 -6.46 -4.46
C GLY A 273 -8.28 -5.47 -4.65
N TYR A 274 -8.94 -5.06 -3.56
CA TYR A 274 -10.01 -4.07 -3.61
C TYR A 274 -9.50 -2.70 -4.03
N ASN A 275 -8.34 -2.28 -3.52
CA ASN A 275 -7.77 -1.00 -3.93
C ASN A 275 -7.51 -0.94 -5.44
N PHE A 276 -6.95 -2.00 -6.04
CA PHE A 276 -6.72 -2.04 -7.50
C PHE A 276 -8.01 -2.24 -8.30
N LEU A 277 -8.99 -2.97 -7.78
CA LEU A 277 -10.32 -3.07 -8.39
C LEU A 277 -11.00 -1.70 -8.48
N LEU A 278 -10.97 -0.95 -7.38
CA LEU A 278 -11.53 0.40 -7.31
C LEU A 278 -10.73 1.37 -8.17
N GLU A 279 -9.40 1.29 -8.17
CA GLU A 279 -8.56 2.08 -9.07
C GLU A 279 -8.91 1.85 -10.55
N ALA A 280 -9.05 0.58 -10.96
CA ALA A 280 -9.47 0.25 -12.33
C ALA A 280 -10.87 0.81 -12.64
N LEU A 281 -11.84 0.68 -11.73
CA LEU A 281 -13.18 1.23 -11.90
C LEU A 281 -13.20 2.76 -11.99
N ALA A 282 -12.34 3.44 -11.25
CA ALA A 282 -12.17 4.89 -11.35
C ALA A 282 -11.58 5.31 -12.70
N LEU A 283 -10.59 4.56 -13.20
CA LEU A 283 -9.95 4.81 -14.49
C LEU A 283 -10.88 4.55 -15.68
N ILE A 284 -11.74 3.51 -15.59
CA ILE A 284 -12.78 3.21 -16.58
C ILE A 284 -13.99 4.17 -16.46
N LYS A 285 -14.06 4.93 -15.35
CA LYS A 285 -15.13 5.88 -15.01
C LYS A 285 -16.51 5.21 -14.89
N HIS A 286 -16.59 4.13 -14.10
CA HIS A 286 -17.82 3.35 -13.87
C HIS A 286 -18.33 3.50 -12.41
N PRO A 287 -19.04 4.60 -12.07
CA PRO A 287 -19.30 4.99 -10.67
C PRO A 287 -20.25 4.06 -9.90
N SER A 288 -21.23 3.46 -10.56
CA SER A 288 -22.24 2.59 -9.92
C SER A 288 -21.57 1.35 -9.33
N GLU A 289 -20.83 0.63 -10.17
CA GLU A 289 -20.02 -0.51 -9.75
C GLU A 289 -18.93 -0.10 -8.75
N PHE A 290 -18.26 1.06 -8.94
CA PHE A 290 -17.30 1.58 -7.97
C PHE A 290 -17.92 1.72 -6.57
N LYS A 291 -19.11 2.33 -6.48
CA LYS A 291 -19.82 2.54 -5.21
C LYS A 291 -20.23 1.23 -4.56
N ASN A 292 -20.70 0.27 -5.34
CA ASN A 292 -21.04 -1.07 -4.85
C ASN A 292 -19.80 -1.76 -4.26
N ARG A 293 -18.70 -1.82 -5.01
CA ARG A 293 -17.45 -2.46 -4.57
C ARG A 293 -16.79 -1.75 -3.39
N LEU A 294 -16.90 -0.43 -3.29
CA LEU A 294 -16.40 0.31 -2.13
C LEU A 294 -17.24 -0.02 -0.89
N SER A 295 -18.56 -0.16 -1.05
CA SER A 295 -19.45 -0.57 0.04
C SER A 295 -19.14 -2.00 0.50
N ASP A 296 -18.89 -2.93 -0.44
CA ASP A 296 -18.46 -4.30 -0.13
C ASP A 296 -17.16 -4.32 0.70
N LEU A 297 -16.17 -3.51 0.31
CA LEU A 297 -14.92 -3.37 1.07
C LEU A 297 -15.18 -2.89 2.49
N ILE A 298 -15.95 -1.79 2.64
CA ILE A 298 -16.24 -1.19 3.95
C ILE A 298 -16.98 -2.19 4.86
N ASN A 299 -18.03 -2.83 4.34
CA ASN A 299 -18.79 -3.85 5.08
C ASN A 299 -17.90 -5.03 5.48
N SER A 300 -16.99 -5.47 4.60
CA SER A 300 -16.08 -6.57 4.89
C SER A 300 -15.07 -6.24 6.00
N VAL A 301 -14.55 -5.01 6.07
CA VAL A 301 -13.54 -4.63 7.06
C VAL A 301 -14.15 -4.24 8.40
N GLU A 302 -15.40 -3.80 8.41
CA GLU A 302 -16.17 -3.50 9.63
C GLU A 302 -16.78 -4.75 10.28
N SER A 303 -16.84 -5.87 9.55
CA SER A 303 -17.28 -7.16 10.08
C SER A 303 -16.39 -7.65 11.23
N SER A 304 -17.01 -8.20 12.27
CA SER A 304 -16.32 -8.78 13.43
C SER A 304 -15.41 -9.96 13.07
N SER A 305 -15.57 -10.56 11.89
CA SER A 305 -14.72 -11.66 11.42
C SER A 305 -13.40 -11.20 10.80
N PHE A 306 -13.26 -9.92 10.46
CA PHE A 306 -12.07 -9.39 9.82
C PHE A 306 -10.91 -9.27 10.82
N PRO A 307 -9.68 -9.68 10.48
CA PRO A 307 -8.56 -9.59 11.40
C PRO A 307 -8.18 -8.13 11.69
N VAL A 308 -7.96 -7.84 12.98
CA VAL A 308 -7.59 -6.49 13.44
C VAL A 308 -6.13 -6.49 13.88
N ASN A 309 -5.33 -5.62 13.27
CA ASN A 309 -4.00 -5.26 13.75
C ASN A 309 -3.61 -3.87 13.22
N GLN A 310 -2.55 -3.29 13.77
CA GLN A 310 -2.15 -1.92 13.44
C GLN A 310 -1.81 -1.71 11.97
N ASN A 311 -1.13 -2.67 11.34
CA ASN A 311 -0.80 -2.61 9.93
C ASN A 311 -2.06 -2.64 9.05
N LEU A 312 -3.03 -3.51 9.38
CA LEU A 312 -4.30 -3.56 8.67
C LEU A 312 -5.12 -2.30 8.87
N ASN A 313 -5.19 -1.74 10.08
CA ASN A 313 -5.92 -0.50 10.34
C ASN A 313 -5.36 0.66 9.51
N ALA A 314 -4.04 0.78 9.41
CA ALA A 314 -3.39 1.78 8.57
C ALA A 314 -3.71 1.59 7.08
N LEU A 315 -3.70 0.34 6.58
CA LEU A 315 -4.06 0.04 5.19
C LEU A 315 -5.55 0.28 4.89
N ILE A 316 -6.45 -0.10 5.81
CA ILE A 316 -7.89 0.14 5.69
C ILE A 316 -8.14 1.64 5.63
N PHE A 317 -7.55 2.41 6.54
CA PHE A 317 -7.62 3.87 6.52
C PHE A 317 -7.19 4.43 5.16
N MET A 318 -6.00 4.04 4.70
CA MET A 318 -5.45 4.51 3.43
C MET A 318 -6.37 4.21 2.25
N TYR A 319 -6.83 2.96 2.11
CA TYR A 319 -7.65 2.55 0.98
C TYR A 319 -9.08 3.10 1.08
N LYS A 320 -9.68 3.19 2.27
CA LYS A 320 -11.01 3.77 2.47
C LYS A 320 -11.03 5.22 2.01
N TYR A 321 -10.16 6.08 2.55
CA TYR A 321 -10.21 7.50 2.24
C TYR A 321 -9.70 7.84 0.85
N ASN A 322 -8.69 7.12 0.34
CA ASN A 322 -8.27 7.29 -1.04
C ASN A 322 -9.43 7.03 -2.03
N ASN A 323 -10.20 5.97 -1.79
CA ASN A 323 -11.32 5.61 -2.66
C ASN A 323 -12.58 6.44 -2.42
N LEU A 324 -12.82 6.95 -1.20
CA LEU A 324 -13.88 7.93 -0.95
C LEU A 324 -13.63 9.24 -1.72
N PHE A 325 -12.39 9.75 -1.73
CA PHE A 325 -12.05 10.91 -2.57
C PHE A 325 -12.28 10.62 -4.06
N ASN A 326 -11.90 9.42 -4.54
CA ASN A 326 -12.17 9.03 -5.93
C ASN A 326 -13.67 8.97 -6.23
N LEU A 327 -14.50 8.48 -5.29
CA LEU A 327 -15.96 8.46 -5.44
C LEU A 327 -16.53 9.88 -5.57
N HIS A 328 -16.08 10.82 -4.73
CA HIS A 328 -16.52 12.22 -4.82
C HIS A 328 -16.17 12.86 -6.16
N VAL A 329 -14.99 12.54 -6.71
CA VAL A 329 -14.59 12.97 -8.06
C VAL A 329 -15.50 12.38 -9.12
N LEU A 330 -15.79 11.07 -9.05
CA LEU A 330 -16.66 10.38 -10.00
C LEU A 330 -18.12 10.85 -9.97
N GLU A 331 -18.65 11.20 -8.79
CA GLU A 331 -20.01 11.73 -8.63
C GLU A 331 -20.10 13.25 -8.86
N GLY A 332 -18.97 13.97 -8.87
CA GLY A 332 -18.95 15.45 -8.90
C GLY A 332 -19.43 16.12 -7.61
N ASN A 333 -19.44 15.38 -6.49
CA ASN A 333 -19.97 15.81 -5.19
C ASN A 333 -18.85 16.34 -4.28
N PHE A 334 -18.31 17.52 -4.60
CA PHE A 334 -17.15 18.10 -3.89
C PHE A 334 -17.48 18.76 -2.55
N ARG A 335 -18.71 19.24 -2.33
CA ARG A 335 -19.07 19.83 -1.01
C ARG A 335 -19.08 18.79 0.11
N ASP A 336 -19.49 17.56 -0.20
CA ASP A 336 -19.49 16.47 0.76
C ASP A 336 -18.07 15.92 1.01
N SER A 337 -17.16 16.06 0.04
CA SER A 337 -15.77 15.63 0.21
C SER A 337 -15.01 16.48 1.23
N ILE A 338 -15.40 17.74 1.45
CA ILE A 338 -14.82 18.59 2.51
C ILE A 338 -15.21 18.11 3.90
N LYS A 339 -16.42 17.54 4.07
CA LYS A 339 -16.92 17.07 5.38
C LYS A 339 -16.09 15.93 5.95
N ILE A 340 -15.48 15.11 5.10
CA ILE A 340 -14.64 13.99 5.55
C ILE A 340 -13.19 14.41 5.87
N VAL A 341 -12.74 15.59 5.43
CA VAL A 341 -11.34 16.04 5.62
C VAL A 341 -10.88 16.01 7.08
N PRO A 342 -11.65 16.50 8.08
CA PRO A 342 -11.24 16.44 9.48
C PRO A 342 -10.95 15.02 9.96
N GLU A 343 -11.77 14.05 9.55
CA GLU A 343 -11.60 12.63 9.88
C GLU A 343 -10.34 12.04 9.20
N VAL A 344 -10.05 12.45 7.96
CA VAL A 344 -8.82 12.07 7.27
C VAL A 344 -7.59 12.60 8.00
N LEU A 345 -7.60 13.85 8.45
CA LEU A 345 -6.46 14.45 9.16
C LEU A 345 -6.19 13.77 10.50
N ASP A 346 -7.23 13.45 11.26
CA ASP A 346 -7.10 12.70 12.52
C ASP A 346 -6.56 11.28 12.27
N GLY A 347 -7.05 10.62 11.22
CA GLY A 347 -6.55 9.30 10.83
C GLY A 347 -5.12 9.30 10.30
N ILE A 348 -4.67 10.37 9.63
CA ILE A 348 -3.26 10.57 9.25
C ILE A 348 -2.40 10.65 10.51
N GLU A 349 -2.76 11.47 11.49
CA GLU A 349 -1.99 11.61 12.74
C GLU A 349 -1.95 10.32 13.55
N THR A 350 -3.09 9.61 13.63
CA THR A 350 -3.20 8.33 14.33
C THR A 350 -2.32 7.26 13.70
N ASN A 351 -2.23 7.23 12.37
CA ASN A 351 -1.53 6.17 11.62
C ASN A 351 -0.16 6.60 11.07
N LYS A 352 0.35 7.80 11.37
CA LYS A 352 1.59 8.36 10.79
C LYS A 352 2.84 7.51 10.92
N ASN A 353 2.88 6.63 11.93
CA ASN A 353 4.00 5.72 12.16
C ASN A 353 3.93 4.44 11.32
N PHE A 354 2.77 4.12 10.78
CA PHE A 354 2.49 2.90 10.02
C PHE A 354 2.27 3.16 8.53
N ILE A 355 2.01 4.42 8.16
CA ILE A 355 1.81 4.85 6.78
C ILE A 355 3.11 5.47 6.26
N ASP A 356 3.52 5.04 5.07
CA ASP A 356 4.66 5.67 4.39
C ASP A 356 4.34 7.13 4.03
N HIS A 357 5.32 8.00 4.19
CA HIS A 357 5.13 9.44 4.01
C HIS A 357 4.61 9.82 2.61
N HIS A 358 4.96 9.04 1.58
CA HIS A 358 4.44 9.23 0.23
C HIS A 358 2.91 9.10 0.16
N HIS A 359 2.33 8.15 0.88
CA HIS A 359 0.88 7.94 0.90
C HIS A 359 0.15 9.11 1.58
N ILE A 360 0.75 9.67 2.62
CA ILE A 360 0.24 10.88 3.29
C ILE A 360 0.22 12.06 2.31
N MET A 361 1.26 12.22 1.48
CA MET A 361 1.33 13.28 0.48
C MET A 361 0.25 13.16 -0.60
N LEU A 362 -0.06 11.93 -1.04
CA LEU A 362 -1.18 11.72 -1.97
C LEU A 362 -2.53 12.12 -1.35
N LEU A 363 -2.74 11.84 -0.06
CA LEU A 363 -3.93 12.30 0.64
C LEU A 363 -3.98 13.83 0.73
N TYR A 364 -2.87 14.50 1.11
CA TYR A 364 -2.81 15.96 1.11
C TYR A 364 -3.07 16.56 -0.26
N TYR A 365 -2.56 15.93 -1.32
CA TYR A 365 -2.80 16.37 -2.69
C TYR A 365 -4.27 16.25 -3.06
N LYS A 366 -4.91 15.12 -2.73
CA LYS A 366 -6.35 14.94 -2.96
C LYS A 366 -7.20 15.93 -2.15
N ILE A 367 -6.83 16.19 -0.89
CA ILE A 367 -7.48 17.21 -0.05
C ILE A 367 -7.34 18.59 -0.71
N ALA A 368 -6.15 18.96 -1.19
CA ALA A 368 -5.94 20.22 -1.91
C ALA A 368 -6.82 20.32 -3.16
N CYS A 369 -6.91 19.26 -3.96
CA CYS A 369 -7.81 19.22 -5.11
C CYS A 369 -9.29 19.39 -4.71
N MET A 370 -9.73 18.80 -3.59
CA MET A 370 -11.11 18.99 -3.11
C MET A 370 -11.38 20.43 -2.69
N TYR A 371 -10.43 21.09 -2.01
CA TYR A 371 -10.56 22.51 -1.65
C TYR A 371 -10.55 23.42 -2.88
N PHE A 372 -9.68 23.11 -3.85
CA PHE A 372 -9.62 23.84 -5.12
C PHE A 372 -10.95 23.80 -5.88
N THR A 373 -11.64 22.65 -5.91
CA THR A 373 -12.91 22.54 -6.64
C THR A 373 -14.09 23.23 -5.95
N VAL A 374 -13.98 23.60 -4.68
CA VAL A 374 -15.01 24.38 -3.95
C VAL A 374 -14.63 25.85 -3.76
N ASP A 375 -13.64 26.34 -4.52
CA ASP A 375 -13.11 27.70 -4.49
C ASP A 375 -12.49 28.15 -3.14
N ASP A 376 -12.08 27.18 -2.30
CA ASP A 376 -11.33 27.45 -1.06
C ASP A 376 -9.82 27.37 -1.35
N PHE A 377 -9.29 28.44 -1.94
CA PHE A 377 -7.90 28.49 -2.38
C PHE A 377 -6.90 28.56 -1.22
N ASP A 378 -7.28 29.16 -0.08
CA ASP A 378 -6.42 29.28 1.10
C ASP A 378 -6.07 27.90 1.68
N ASN A 379 -7.07 27.04 1.88
CA ASN A 379 -6.82 25.69 2.34
C ASN A 379 -6.12 24.84 1.27
N CYS A 380 -6.44 25.04 -0.02
CA CYS A 380 -5.71 24.38 -1.11
C CYS A 380 -4.19 24.68 -1.03
N ILE A 381 -3.81 25.96 -1.01
CA ILE A 381 -2.41 26.41 -0.91
C ILE A 381 -1.75 25.85 0.37
N LYS A 382 -2.47 25.86 1.50
CA LYS A 382 -1.96 25.32 2.76
C LYS A 382 -1.51 23.86 2.62
N TYR A 383 -2.33 22.97 2.06
CA TYR A 383 -1.96 21.55 1.90
C TYR A 383 -0.91 21.31 0.82
N LEU A 384 -0.93 22.07 -0.28
CA LEU A 384 0.13 22.00 -1.31
C LEU A 384 1.49 22.40 -0.73
N SER A 385 1.52 23.43 0.12
CA SER A 385 2.75 23.86 0.79
C SER A 385 3.35 22.77 1.69
N MET A 386 2.51 21.91 2.29
CA MET A 386 2.99 20.77 3.10
C MET A 386 3.73 19.74 2.24
N ILE A 387 3.25 19.50 1.01
CA ILE A 387 3.90 18.60 0.04
C ILE A 387 5.22 19.20 -0.46
N MET A 388 5.21 20.49 -0.83
CA MET A 388 6.39 21.20 -1.36
C MET A 388 7.52 21.34 -0.34
N LYS A 389 7.21 21.44 0.96
CA LYS A 389 8.22 21.52 2.04
C LYS A 389 9.06 20.25 2.16
N ASN A 390 8.57 19.12 1.69
CA ASN A 390 9.29 17.87 1.78
C ASN A 390 10.21 17.65 0.58
N LYS A 391 11.52 17.69 0.85
CA LYS A 391 12.59 17.54 -0.15
C LYS A 391 12.95 16.08 -0.47
N ASN A 392 12.35 15.10 0.20
CA ASN A 392 12.73 13.68 0.10
C ASN A 392 11.92 12.87 -0.92
N ILE A 393 11.08 13.50 -1.75
CA ILE A 393 10.33 12.78 -2.78
C ILE A 393 11.23 12.53 -3.99
N LYS A 394 12.06 11.49 -3.95
CA LYS A 394 12.71 10.95 -5.16
C LYS A 394 11.79 10.03 -5.96
N MET A 395 10.76 9.46 -5.34
CA MET A 395 9.96 8.37 -5.94
C MET A 395 8.81 8.81 -6.84
N ARG A 396 8.44 10.10 -6.91
CA ARG A 396 7.40 10.61 -7.83
C ARG A 396 7.59 12.11 -8.11
N GLU A 397 8.42 12.43 -9.11
CA GLU A 397 8.63 13.80 -9.57
C GLU A 397 7.35 14.41 -10.18
N ASP A 398 6.47 13.57 -10.72
CA ASP A 398 5.15 13.93 -11.25
C ASP A 398 4.24 14.56 -10.20
N LEU A 399 4.13 13.96 -9.00
CA LEU A 399 3.32 14.51 -7.91
C LEU A 399 3.79 15.92 -7.52
N GLN A 400 5.09 16.14 -7.40
CA GLN A 400 5.67 17.45 -7.09
C GLN A 400 5.44 18.46 -8.22
N CYS A 401 5.55 18.02 -9.47
CA CYS A 401 5.25 18.82 -10.65
C CYS A 401 3.80 19.34 -10.61
N PHE A 402 2.82 18.43 -10.50
CA PHE A 402 1.41 18.82 -10.47
C PHE A 402 1.01 19.58 -9.20
N THR A 403 1.67 19.31 -8.06
CA THR A 403 1.52 20.11 -6.83
C THR A 403 1.91 21.56 -7.08
N ARG A 404 3.03 21.82 -7.75
CA ARG A 404 3.51 23.19 -8.04
C ARG A 404 2.63 23.90 -9.05
N VAL A 405 2.21 23.19 -10.10
CA VAL A 405 1.28 23.73 -11.11
C VAL A 405 -0.05 24.10 -10.45
N LEU A 406 -0.63 23.20 -9.64
CA LEU A 406 -1.88 23.49 -8.92
C LEU A 406 -1.70 24.63 -7.91
N ASN A 407 -0.54 24.71 -7.23
CA ASN A 407 -0.26 25.80 -6.30
C ASN A 407 -0.21 27.14 -7.02
N LEU A 408 0.43 27.20 -8.18
CA LEU A 408 0.45 28.40 -9.02
C LEU A 408 -0.97 28.81 -9.43
N ILE A 409 -1.77 27.86 -9.90
CA ILE A 409 -3.16 28.13 -10.30
C ILE A 409 -3.96 28.64 -9.09
N ALA A 410 -3.86 27.99 -7.92
CA ALA A 410 -4.58 28.40 -6.72
C ALA A 410 -4.20 29.81 -6.25
N HIS A 411 -2.92 30.20 -6.35
CA HIS A 411 -2.49 31.56 -6.05
C HIS A 411 -3.04 32.61 -7.03
N TRP A 412 -3.08 32.26 -8.32
CA TRP A 412 -3.68 33.10 -9.36
C TRP A 412 -5.18 33.29 -9.12
N GLU A 413 -5.90 32.22 -8.79
CA GLU A 413 -7.33 32.26 -8.47
C GLU A 413 -7.66 33.07 -7.22
N ALA A 414 -6.81 32.99 -6.20
CA ALA A 414 -6.99 33.71 -4.95
C ALA A 414 -6.73 35.24 -5.07
N GLY A 415 -6.20 35.71 -6.21
CA GLY A 415 -5.78 37.10 -6.40
C GLY A 415 -4.60 37.49 -5.51
N ILE A 416 -3.76 36.52 -5.10
CA ILE A 416 -2.60 36.76 -4.24
C ILE A 416 -1.39 37.08 -5.13
N ASP A 417 -1.36 38.32 -5.65
CA ASP A 417 -0.41 38.72 -6.69
C ASP A 417 1.02 38.93 -6.16
N PHE A 418 1.19 39.25 -4.87
CA PHE A 418 2.48 39.65 -4.27
C PHE A 418 3.63 38.63 -4.44
N ASN A 419 3.32 37.35 -4.61
CA ASN A 419 4.33 36.28 -4.74
C ASN A 419 4.24 35.53 -6.07
N LEU A 420 3.39 35.95 -7.01
CA LEU A 420 3.09 35.17 -8.20
C LEU A 420 4.32 34.99 -9.10
N ASP A 421 5.08 36.06 -9.36
CA ASP A 421 6.32 36.00 -10.17
C ASP A 421 7.34 35.03 -9.61
N LYS A 422 7.48 35.02 -8.27
CA LYS A 422 8.38 34.10 -7.58
C LYS A 422 7.91 32.65 -7.75
N ILE A 423 6.61 32.39 -7.62
CA ILE A 423 6.03 31.06 -7.76
C ILE A 423 6.15 30.56 -9.21
N ILE A 424 5.94 31.43 -10.21
CA ILE A 424 6.14 31.11 -11.62
C ILE A 424 7.60 30.70 -11.86
N LYS A 425 8.56 31.51 -11.41
CA LYS A 425 9.99 31.24 -11.56
C LYS A 425 10.42 29.95 -10.85
N ASP A 426 9.95 29.73 -9.62
CA ASP A 426 10.25 28.52 -8.85
C ASP A 426 9.64 27.26 -9.50
N THR A 427 8.43 27.38 -10.07
CA THR A 427 7.75 26.28 -10.77
C THR A 427 8.47 25.96 -12.09
N TYR A 428 8.77 26.97 -12.89
CA TYR A 428 9.55 26.85 -14.13
C TYR A 428 10.91 26.19 -13.88
N ASN A 429 11.68 26.68 -12.90
CA ASN A 429 12.99 26.14 -12.57
C ASN A 429 12.93 24.68 -12.09
N TYR A 430 11.85 24.29 -11.42
CA TYR A 430 11.65 22.91 -10.99
C TYR A 430 11.37 22.01 -12.20
N LEU A 431 10.39 22.36 -13.03
CA LEU A 431 10.03 21.64 -14.25
C LEU A 431 11.23 21.51 -15.20
N TYR A 432 11.99 22.58 -15.42
CA TYR A 432 13.17 22.59 -16.29
C TYR A 432 14.28 21.64 -15.81
N LYS A 433 14.37 21.39 -14.49
CA LYS A 433 15.35 20.46 -13.89
C LYS A 433 14.88 19.01 -13.89
N MET A 434 13.64 18.71 -14.29
CA MET A 434 13.15 17.35 -14.40
C MET A 434 13.77 16.68 -15.62
N ASN A 435 14.32 15.47 -15.44
CA ASN A 435 14.98 14.73 -16.51
C ASN A 435 13.99 14.12 -17.52
N ASP A 436 12.72 13.97 -17.14
CA ASP A 436 11.71 13.23 -17.90
C ASP A 436 10.40 14.04 -18.01
N LEU A 437 10.46 15.12 -18.80
CA LEU A 437 9.32 15.99 -19.09
C LEU A 437 8.41 15.35 -20.14
N HIS A 438 7.18 15.09 -19.74
CA HIS A 438 6.09 14.66 -20.63
C HIS A 438 5.57 15.80 -21.51
N GLU A 439 4.88 15.49 -22.61
CA GLU A 439 4.37 16.53 -23.55
C GLU A 439 3.42 17.51 -22.87
N VAL A 440 2.52 17.05 -21.99
CA VAL A 440 1.66 17.94 -21.20
C VAL A 440 2.48 18.88 -20.32
N GLN A 441 3.58 18.39 -19.72
CA GLN A 441 4.45 19.20 -18.87
C GLN A 441 5.27 20.20 -19.69
N LYS A 442 5.74 19.82 -20.90
CA LYS A 442 6.40 20.73 -21.84
C LYS A 442 5.47 21.84 -22.29
N THR A 443 4.22 21.52 -22.59
CA THR A 443 3.19 22.50 -22.92
C THR A 443 2.95 23.44 -21.75
N ILE A 444 2.77 22.93 -20.53
CA ILE A 444 2.65 23.78 -19.34
C ILE A 444 3.89 24.69 -19.21
N LEU A 445 5.10 24.15 -19.33
CA LEU A 445 6.36 24.92 -19.22
C LEU A 445 6.47 26.04 -20.27
N LYS A 446 6.11 25.75 -21.53
CA LYS A 446 6.06 26.73 -22.63
C LYS A 446 5.12 27.88 -22.30
N TYR A 447 3.93 27.59 -21.79
CA TYR A 447 2.95 28.59 -21.43
C TYR A 447 3.35 29.36 -20.16
N LEU A 448 3.97 28.72 -19.16
CA LEU A 448 4.51 29.43 -17.99
C LEU A 448 5.50 30.53 -18.38
N LYS A 449 6.36 30.29 -19.38
CA LYS A 449 7.28 31.29 -19.93
C LYS A 449 6.56 32.45 -20.64
N GLY A 450 5.40 32.18 -21.23
CA GLY A 450 4.57 33.18 -21.89
C GLY A 450 3.87 34.14 -20.93
N LEU A 451 3.55 33.69 -19.71
CA LEU A 451 2.79 34.46 -18.71
C LEU A 451 3.44 35.78 -18.30
N GLU A 452 4.78 35.90 -18.36
CA GLU A 452 5.51 37.11 -17.96
C GLU A 452 5.19 38.34 -18.85
N ASN A 453 4.64 38.14 -20.06
CA ASN A 453 4.48 39.19 -21.07
C ASN A 453 3.02 39.42 -21.54
N ILE A 454 2.02 38.98 -20.78
CA ILE A 454 0.61 39.00 -21.21
C ILE A 454 -0.16 40.17 -20.57
N TYR A 455 -0.90 40.92 -21.39
CA TYR A 455 -1.79 41.96 -20.89
C TYR A 455 -3.12 41.39 -20.38
N PRO A 456 -3.80 42.02 -19.41
CA PRO A 456 -5.05 41.51 -18.83
C PRO A 456 -6.16 41.16 -19.85
N GLY A 457 -6.25 41.90 -20.96
CA GLY A 457 -7.21 41.64 -22.04
C GLY A 457 -6.91 40.39 -22.88
N GLU A 458 -5.67 39.90 -22.86
CA GLU A 458 -5.19 38.78 -23.67
C GLU A 458 -5.25 37.43 -22.93
N ILE A 459 -5.43 37.46 -21.60
CA ILE A 459 -5.46 36.27 -20.73
C ILE A 459 -6.48 35.23 -21.21
N LYS A 460 -7.70 35.65 -21.57
CA LYS A 460 -8.73 34.71 -22.07
C LYS A 460 -8.32 34.03 -23.38
N GLY A 461 -7.64 34.75 -24.28
CA GLY A 461 -7.10 34.19 -25.51
C GLY A 461 -5.95 33.22 -25.23
N PHE A 462 -5.08 33.57 -24.30
CA PHE A 462 -3.97 32.73 -23.86
C PHE A 462 -4.43 31.40 -23.24
N LEU A 463 -5.40 31.45 -22.32
CA LEU A 463 -5.99 30.25 -21.70
C LEU A 463 -6.71 29.37 -22.73
N ARG A 464 -7.35 29.98 -23.74
CA ARG A 464 -7.98 29.24 -24.84
C ARG A 464 -6.95 28.50 -25.70
N ASN A 465 -5.80 29.12 -25.98
CA ASN A 465 -4.73 28.46 -26.72
C ASN A 465 -4.15 27.27 -25.92
N LEU A 466 -3.92 27.47 -24.62
CA LEU A 466 -3.48 26.39 -23.73
C LEU A 466 -4.49 25.24 -23.70
N TYR A 467 -5.78 25.55 -23.60
CA TYR A 467 -6.85 24.56 -23.66
C TYR A 467 -6.82 23.75 -24.95
N ASN A 468 -6.71 24.42 -26.10
CA ASN A 468 -6.69 23.75 -27.41
C ASN A 468 -5.47 22.84 -27.57
N GLU A 469 -4.27 23.27 -27.12
CA GLU A 469 -3.06 22.43 -27.16
C GLU A 469 -3.17 21.24 -26.19
N LEU A 470 -3.65 21.44 -24.96
CA LEU A 470 -3.77 20.36 -23.98
C LEU A 470 -4.85 19.33 -24.33
N LYS A 471 -5.93 19.77 -24.97
CA LYS A 471 -7.05 18.91 -25.34
C LYS A 471 -6.65 17.82 -26.36
N VAL A 472 -5.65 18.07 -27.20
CA VAL A 472 -5.13 17.06 -28.14
C VAL A 472 -4.58 15.84 -27.40
N TYR A 473 -4.04 16.03 -26.20
CA TYR A 473 -3.46 14.96 -25.39
C TYR A 473 -4.48 14.23 -24.50
N GLU A 474 -5.75 14.65 -24.48
CA GLU A 474 -6.78 14.05 -23.61
C GLU A 474 -7.01 12.56 -23.93
N ASP A 475 -6.98 12.22 -25.21
CA ASP A 475 -7.16 10.84 -25.71
C ASP A 475 -5.81 10.14 -26.00
N ASP A 476 -4.69 10.79 -25.78
CA ASP A 476 -3.37 10.20 -26.02
C ASP A 476 -3.12 9.05 -25.04
N PRO A 477 -2.70 7.86 -25.51
CA PRO A 477 -2.48 6.71 -24.65
C PRO A 477 -1.49 6.94 -23.52
N TYR A 478 -0.51 7.83 -23.67
CA TYR A 478 0.58 8.04 -22.72
C TYR A 478 0.41 9.33 -21.91
N GLU A 479 -0.02 10.40 -22.56
CA GLU A 479 -0.11 11.75 -21.97
C GLU A 479 -1.37 11.96 -21.14
N LYS A 480 -2.44 11.17 -21.35
CA LYS A 480 -3.69 11.26 -20.57
C LYS A 480 -3.50 11.11 -19.05
N ARG A 481 -2.40 10.49 -18.62
CA ARG A 481 -2.03 10.33 -17.20
C ARG A 481 -1.92 11.66 -16.47
N ALA A 482 -1.45 12.71 -17.15
CA ALA A 482 -1.31 14.03 -16.54
C ALA A 482 -2.66 14.55 -15.99
N PHE A 483 -3.74 14.27 -16.71
CA PHE A 483 -5.10 14.68 -16.33
C PHE A 483 -5.69 13.88 -15.17
N LEU A 484 -5.10 12.72 -14.81
CA LEU A 484 -5.47 11.99 -13.59
C LEU A 484 -4.97 12.68 -12.32
N TYR A 485 -3.86 13.43 -12.41
CA TYR A 485 -3.34 14.21 -11.30
C TYR A 485 -4.06 15.55 -11.17
N LEU A 486 -4.29 16.24 -12.28
CA LEU A 486 -4.96 17.54 -12.28
C LEU A 486 -5.87 17.64 -13.50
N ASP A 487 -7.18 17.82 -13.27
CA ASP A 487 -8.14 18.11 -14.33
C ASP A 487 -8.04 19.58 -14.77
N ILE A 488 -6.89 19.92 -15.36
CA ILE A 488 -6.58 21.25 -15.86
C ILE A 488 -7.50 21.64 -17.02
N ILE A 489 -8.02 20.65 -17.76
CA ILE A 489 -8.95 20.86 -18.87
C ILE A 489 -10.26 21.44 -18.34
N SER A 490 -10.85 20.84 -17.29
CA SER A 490 -12.07 21.37 -16.68
C SER A 490 -11.87 22.74 -16.04
N TRP A 491 -10.68 23.02 -15.47
CA TRP A 491 -10.35 24.35 -14.98
C TRP A 491 -10.26 25.40 -16.11
N LEU A 492 -9.56 25.09 -17.20
CA LEU A 492 -9.47 25.99 -18.36
C LEU A 492 -10.85 26.25 -18.98
N GLU A 493 -11.69 25.21 -19.09
CA GLU A 493 -13.05 25.33 -19.58
C GLU A 493 -13.91 26.24 -18.69
N SER A 494 -13.72 26.17 -17.37
CA SER A 494 -14.34 27.08 -16.39
C SER A 494 -13.98 28.53 -16.66
N LYS A 495 -12.72 28.82 -17.00
CA LYS A 495 -12.28 30.19 -17.29
C LYS A 495 -12.74 30.71 -18.64
N ILE A 496 -12.77 29.84 -19.65
CA ILE A 496 -13.26 30.21 -20.98
C ILE A 496 -14.77 30.48 -20.93
N SER A 497 -15.53 29.65 -20.22
CA SER A 497 -17.00 29.76 -20.10
C SER A 497 -17.47 30.70 -18.98
N SER A 498 -16.56 31.16 -18.12
CA SER A 498 -16.87 31.99 -16.93
C SER A 498 -17.87 31.32 -15.98
N ARG A 499 -17.69 30.01 -15.74
CA ARG A 499 -18.53 29.18 -14.85
C ARG A 499 -17.69 28.56 -13.73
N PRO A 500 -18.26 28.21 -12.56
CA PRO A 500 -17.52 27.51 -11.52
C PRO A 500 -16.98 26.14 -11.99
N VAL A 501 -15.76 25.79 -11.59
CA VAL A 501 -15.10 24.52 -11.95
C VAL A 501 -15.94 23.31 -11.52
N GLN A 502 -16.56 23.40 -10.32
CA GLN A 502 -17.44 22.36 -9.79
C GLN A 502 -18.58 22.00 -10.74
N GLU A 503 -19.20 22.97 -11.41
CA GLU A 503 -20.34 22.73 -12.30
C GLU A 503 -19.92 21.94 -13.53
N ILE A 504 -18.78 22.30 -14.12
CA ILE A 504 -18.25 21.63 -15.33
C ILE A 504 -17.89 20.19 -15.02
N ILE A 505 -17.20 19.95 -13.90
CA ILE A 505 -16.84 18.58 -13.51
C ILE A 505 -18.10 17.76 -13.24
N LYS A 506 -19.10 18.35 -12.58
CA LYS A 506 -20.40 17.68 -12.32
C LYS A 506 -21.14 17.35 -13.61
N GLU A 507 -21.16 18.25 -14.60
CA GLU A 507 -21.77 18.00 -15.91
C GLU A 507 -21.06 16.87 -16.65
N LYS A 508 -19.73 16.88 -16.70
CA LYS A 508 -18.92 15.80 -17.29
C LYS A 508 -19.20 14.46 -16.60
N ALA A 509 -19.22 14.45 -15.27
CA ALA A 509 -19.56 13.28 -14.48
C ALA A 509 -20.96 12.75 -14.84
N LEU A 510 -21.98 13.61 -14.91
CA LEU A 510 -23.34 13.21 -15.29
C LEU A 510 -23.43 12.63 -16.70
N ILE A 511 -22.69 13.17 -17.67
CA ILE A 511 -22.65 12.65 -19.05
C ILE A 511 -22.03 11.25 -19.07
N ILE A 512 -20.91 11.07 -18.38
CA ILE A 512 -20.26 9.75 -18.26
C ILE A 512 -21.21 8.76 -17.60
N ASN A 513 -21.88 9.16 -16.53
CA ASN A 513 -22.78 8.31 -15.76
C ASN A 513 -24.04 7.91 -16.56
N LYS A 514 -24.45 8.72 -17.54
CA LYS A 514 -25.55 8.39 -18.47
C LYS A 514 -25.14 7.42 -19.57
N ARG A 515 -23.87 7.39 -19.99
CA ARG A 515 -23.36 6.48 -21.03
C ARG A 515 -23.09 5.06 -20.51
N VAL A 516 -22.95 4.93 -19.20
CA VAL A 516 -22.61 3.67 -18.49
C VAL A 516 -23.86 2.98 -17.91
N ARG A 517 -24.99 3.69 -17.83
CA ARG A 517 -26.31 3.09 -17.60
C ARG A 517 -26.83 2.46 -18.88
#